data_AF-A0A699YYW8-F1
#
_entry.id   AF-A0A699YYW8-F1
#
_cell.length_a   1.000
_cell.length_b   1.000
_cell.length_c   1.000
_cell.angle_alpha   90.00
_cell.angle_beta   90.00
_cell.angle_gamma   90.00
#
_symmetry.space_group_name_H-M   'P 1'
#
loop_
_entity.id
_entity.type
_entity.pdbx_description
1 polymer ?
#
loop_
_entity_poly.entity_id
_entity_poly.type
_entity_poly.pdbx_seq_one_letter_code
_entity_poly.pdbx_strand_id
1 'polypeptide(L)'
;MANSNDCALGALGWCPMDVASLTPEALKPDVERVQPIMVVYFEGEIHRIPVRQGDEGLHEFTTRIRQLFSLPEDVDISLTFGCKEPMSGQHLKLEGMGAFDAAVHCASVAAAERQLKMRAGGLR
;
A
#
# COMPACT_ATOMS: atom_id res chain seq x y z
N MET A 1 -22.26 32.21 4.88
CA MET A 1 -22.88 31.10 4.12
C MET A 1 -22.88 31.48 2.65
N ALA A 2 -21.92 30.95 1.89
CA ALA A 2 -21.89 30.71 0.43
C ALA A 2 -20.44 30.39 0.04
N ASN A 3 -20.26 29.33 -0.74
CA ASN A 3 -19.00 28.80 -1.30
C ASN A 3 -18.25 29.82 -2.16
N SER A 4 -16.92 29.69 -2.20
CA SER A 4 -16.16 29.97 -3.44
C SER A 4 -15.00 28.99 -3.57
N ASN A 5 -15.26 27.92 -4.33
CA ASN A 5 -14.24 27.27 -5.14
C ASN A 5 -13.77 28.33 -6.14
N ASP A 6 -12.57 28.86 -5.96
CA ASP A 6 -11.92 29.65 -7.01
C ASP A 6 -10.70 28.87 -7.52
N CYS A 7 -10.97 28.14 -8.60
CA CYS A 7 -9.99 27.47 -9.41
C CYS A 7 -9.41 28.52 -10.37
N ALA A 8 -8.36 29.21 -9.96
CA ALA A 8 -7.64 30.13 -10.82
C ALA A 8 -6.64 29.37 -11.70
N LEU A 9 -7.05 29.11 -12.94
CA LEU A 9 -6.20 28.65 -14.04
C LEU A 9 -5.14 29.72 -14.36
N GLY A 10 -3.85 29.33 -14.37
CA GLY A 10 -2.78 30.21 -14.85
C GLY A 10 -1.37 29.65 -14.80
N ALA A 11 -0.98 28.95 -15.88
CA ALA A 11 0.38 28.77 -16.45
C ALA A 11 1.53 28.26 -15.52
N LEU A 12 1.96 27.00 -15.77
CA LEU A 12 3.05 26.24 -15.09
C LEU A 12 2.77 25.69 -13.69
N GLY A 13 1.55 25.83 -13.18
CA GLY A 13 1.12 25.26 -11.91
C GLY A 13 0.84 23.76 -11.99
N TRP A 14 1.89 22.93 -11.95
CA TRP A 14 1.78 21.61 -11.33
C TRP A 14 1.38 21.90 -9.88
N CYS A 15 0.09 21.87 -9.56
CA CYS A 15 -0.30 21.63 -8.19
C CYS A 15 0.07 20.17 -7.96
N PRO A 16 1.16 19.84 -7.22
CA PRO A 16 1.19 18.50 -6.70
C PRO A 16 -0.09 18.48 -5.87
N MET A 17 -1.02 17.58 -6.20
CA MET A 17 -1.79 17.04 -5.10
C MET A 17 -0.71 16.56 -4.16
N ASP A 18 -0.40 17.36 -3.13
CA ASP A 18 0.17 16.87 -1.91
C ASP A 18 -0.87 15.85 -1.46
N VAL A 19 -0.70 14.62 -1.96
CA VAL A 19 -1.23 13.42 -1.36
C VAL A 19 -0.64 13.50 0.03
N ALA A 20 -1.39 14.15 0.93
CA ALA A 20 -0.98 14.45 2.29
C ALA A 20 -0.33 13.18 2.80
N SER A 21 0.99 13.24 2.96
CA SER A 21 1.83 12.06 3.07
C SER A 21 1.29 11.25 4.23
N LEU A 22 0.57 10.17 3.94
CA LEU A 22 0.07 9.23 4.96
C LEU A 22 1.25 8.53 5.65
N THR A 23 2.47 8.86 5.24
CA THR A 23 3.73 8.54 5.89
C THR A 23 4.00 9.52 7.04
N PRO A 24 4.11 9.03 8.30
CA PRO A 24 4.70 9.80 9.38
C PRO A 24 6.09 10.33 9.00
N GLU A 25 6.38 11.61 9.28
CA GLU A 25 7.62 12.29 8.83
C GLU A 25 8.90 11.53 9.19
N ALA A 26 8.91 10.91 10.38
CA ALA A 26 10.04 10.12 10.88
C ALA A 26 10.31 8.84 10.08
N LEU A 27 9.35 8.36 9.29
CA LEU A 27 9.42 7.09 8.54
C LEU A 27 9.73 7.25 7.07
N LYS A 28 9.60 8.46 6.50
CA LYS A 28 9.83 8.74 5.07
C LYS A 28 11.08 8.08 4.49
N PRO A 29 12.29 8.23 5.07
CA PRO A 29 13.49 7.65 4.46
C PRO A 29 13.53 6.12 4.56
N ASP A 30 12.86 5.50 5.53
CA ASP A 30 12.84 4.05 5.68
C ASP A 30 11.74 3.39 4.85
N VAL A 31 10.61 4.08 4.63
CA VAL A 31 9.49 3.60 3.78
C VAL A 31 9.93 3.36 2.33
N GLU A 32 10.86 4.16 1.83
CA GLU A 32 11.45 3.97 0.47
C GLU A 32 12.44 2.80 0.40
N ARG A 33 12.98 2.36 1.54
CA ARG A 33 14.04 1.31 1.60
C ARG A 33 13.53 -0.06 1.98
N VAL A 34 12.31 -0.16 2.51
CA VAL A 34 11.73 -1.45 2.89
C VAL A 34 11.11 -2.16 1.69
N GLN A 35 11.25 -3.49 1.65
CA GLN A 35 10.45 -4.35 0.80
C GLN A 35 9.19 -4.76 1.57
N PRO A 36 8.00 -4.21 1.25
CA PRO A 36 6.77 -4.63 1.89
C PRO A 36 6.39 -6.05 1.47
N ILE A 37 5.77 -6.78 2.40
CA ILE A 37 5.26 -8.14 2.20
C ILE A 37 3.75 -8.13 2.46
N MET A 38 2.96 -8.64 1.52
CA MET A 38 1.54 -8.95 1.74
C MET A 38 1.38 -10.43 2.09
N VAL A 39 0.47 -10.71 3.02
CA VAL A 39 0.04 -12.08 3.32
C VAL A 39 -1.31 -12.30 2.67
N VAL A 40 -1.36 -13.22 1.71
CA VAL A 40 -2.55 -13.53 0.92
C VAL A 40 -3.12 -14.85 1.39
N TYR A 41 -4.44 -14.86 1.62
CA TYR A 41 -5.21 -16.01 2.08
C TYR A 41 -6.26 -16.34 1.02
N PHE A 42 -6.25 -17.58 0.53
CA PHE A 42 -7.26 -18.05 -0.41
C PHE A 42 -7.43 -19.56 -0.25
N GLU A 43 -8.66 -20.04 -0.14
CA GLU A 43 -9.01 -21.46 0.05
C GLU A 43 -8.21 -22.21 1.14
N GLY A 44 -7.86 -21.50 2.22
CA GLY A 44 -7.09 -22.06 3.34
C GLY A 44 -5.57 -22.09 3.12
N GLU A 45 -5.10 -21.71 1.94
CA GLU A 45 -3.69 -21.50 1.63
C GLU A 45 -3.25 -20.08 1.99
N ILE A 46 -2.00 -19.96 2.45
CA ILE A 46 -1.42 -18.70 2.92
C ILE A 46 -0.07 -18.49 2.26
N HIS A 47 0.08 -17.40 1.53
CA HIS A 47 1.34 -17.03 0.89
C HIS A 47 1.82 -15.64 1.29
N ARG A 48 3.13 -15.50 1.47
CA ARG A 48 3.81 -14.23 1.75
C ARG A 48 4.46 -13.75 0.45
N ILE A 49 4.00 -12.62 -0.07
CA ILE A 49 4.39 -12.12 -1.39
C ILE A 49 5.03 -10.74 -1.21
N PRO A 50 6.30 -10.55 -1.64
CA PRO A 50 6.88 -9.21 -1.78
C PRO A 50 6.10 -8.40 -2.81
N VAL A 51 5.81 -7.14 -2.48
CA VAL A 51 5.03 -6.25 -3.34
C VAL A 51 5.74 -4.92 -3.57
N ARG A 52 5.36 -4.25 -4.65
CA ARG A 52 5.88 -2.94 -5.09
C ARG A 52 4.71 -2.15 -5.68
N GLN A 53 4.73 -0.83 -5.53
CA GLN A 53 3.72 0.06 -6.10
C GLN A 53 3.85 0.18 -7.63
N GLY A 54 2.75 0.60 -8.27
CA GLY A 54 2.66 0.86 -9.69
C GLY A 54 2.24 -0.34 -10.51
N ASP A 55 1.94 -0.09 -11.79
CA ASP A 55 1.31 -1.06 -12.70
C ASP A 55 2.12 -2.36 -12.84
N GLU A 56 3.44 -2.25 -12.91
CA GLU A 56 4.34 -3.41 -13.01
C GLU A 56 4.25 -4.26 -11.74
N GLY A 57 4.24 -3.64 -10.56
CA GLY A 57 4.11 -4.34 -9.29
C GLY A 57 2.74 -5.02 -9.12
N LEU A 58 1.66 -4.39 -9.61
CA LEU A 58 0.33 -4.99 -9.66
C LEU A 58 0.28 -6.19 -10.62
N HIS A 59 0.91 -6.06 -11.79
CA HIS A 59 1.00 -7.15 -12.77
C HIS A 59 1.78 -8.35 -12.23
N GLU A 60 2.94 -8.11 -11.62
CA GLU A 60 3.74 -9.14 -10.95
C GLU A 60 2.95 -9.82 -9.82
N PHE A 61 2.29 -9.03 -8.97
CA PHE A 61 1.51 -9.54 -7.84
C PHE A 61 0.36 -10.43 -8.29
N THR A 62 -0.42 -9.98 -9.27
CA THR A 62 -1.58 -10.72 -9.79
C THR A 62 -1.18 -11.99 -10.53
N THR A 63 -0.11 -11.92 -11.33
CA THR A 63 0.49 -13.10 -11.97
C THR A 63 0.93 -14.11 -10.91
N ARG A 64 1.56 -13.62 -9.83
CA ARG A 64 2.01 -14.48 -8.74
C ARG A 64 0.85 -15.14 -7.99
N ILE A 65 -0.26 -14.43 -7.76
CA ILE A 65 -1.49 -15.00 -7.17
C ILE A 65 -2.01 -16.14 -8.05
N ARG A 66 -2.13 -15.93 -9.37
CA ARG A 66 -2.59 -16.99 -10.29
C ARG A 66 -1.72 -18.24 -10.20
N GLN A 67 -0.41 -18.06 -10.19
CA GLN A 67 0.53 -19.18 -10.11
C GLN A 67 0.47 -19.92 -8.77
N LEU A 68 0.38 -19.20 -7.66
CA LEU A 68 0.40 -19.80 -6.32
C LEU A 68 -0.87 -20.58 -6.04
N PHE A 69 -2.04 -20.02 -6.37
CA PHE A 69 -3.34 -20.64 -6.11
C PHE A 69 -3.88 -21.42 -7.31
N SER A 70 -3.06 -21.64 -8.34
CA SER A 70 -3.42 -22.37 -9.57
C SER A 70 -4.72 -21.87 -10.22
N LEU A 71 -4.91 -20.55 -10.27
CA LEU A 71 -6.13 -19.93 -10.80
C LEU A 71 -6.12 -19.95 -12.35
N PRO A 72 -7.22 -20.36 -13.01
CA PRO A 72 -7.37 -20.25 -14.45
C PRO A 72 -7.28 -18.81 -14.97
N GLU A 73 -6.90 -18.64 -16.24
CA GLU A 73 -6.77 -17.31 -16.87
C GLU A 73 -8.12 -16.61 -17.08
N ASP A 74 -9.20 -17.38 -17.22
CA ASP A 74 -10.57 -16.91 -17.44
C ASP A 74 -11.31 -16.51 -16.17
N VAL A 75 -10.69 -16.66 -15.00
CA VAL A 75 -11.27 -16.27 -13.72
C VAL A 75 -10.82 -14.87 -13.31
N ASP A 76 -11.80 -14.04 -12.95
CA ASP A 76 -11.56 -12.72 -12.37
C ASP A 76 -11.03 -12.81 -10.95
N ILE A 77 -9.98 -12.05 -10.66
CA ILE A 77 -9.39 -11.95 -9.32
C ILE A 77 -10.00 -10.74 -8.61
N SER A 78 -10.69 -10.99 -7.50
CA SER A 78 -11.16 -9.96 -6.58
C SER A 78 -10.26 -9.89 -5.35
N LEU A 79 -9.70 -8.71 -5.08
CA LEU A 79 -8.80 -8.48 -3.95
C LEU A 79 -9.49 -7.68 -2.86
N THR A 80 -9.21 -8.06 -1.62
CA THR A 80 -9.56 -7.28 -0.42
C THR A 80 -8.31 -7.16 0.44
N PHE A 81 -7.89 -5.93 0.70
CA PHE A 81 -6.72 -5.62 1.50
C PHE A 81 -7.15 -5.20 2.91
N GLY A 82 -6.65 -5.93 3.90
CA GLY A 82 -6.70 -5.50 5.30
C GLY A 82 -5.40 -4.81 5.66
N CYS A 83 -5.46 -3.54 6.07
CA CYS A 83 -4.30 -2.80 6.53
C CYS A 83 -4.59 -2.04 7.82
N LYS A 84 -3.53 -1.71 8.55
CA LYS A 84 -3.59 -0.77 9.66
C LYS A 84 -3.26 0.62 9.10
N GLU A 85 -4.13 1.58 9.29
CA GLU A 85 -3.90 2.96 8.88
C GLU A 85 -2.67 3.51 9.63
N PRO A 86 -1.67 4.06 8.93
CA PRO A 86 -0.45 4.59 9.55
C PRO A 86 -0.67 5.67 10.62
N MET A 87 -1.69 6.51 10.45
CA MET A 87 -1.87 7.71 11.26
C MET A 87 -2.75 7.45 12.50
N SER A 88 -3.94 6.86 12.31
CA SER A 88 -4.85 6.56 13.44
C SER A 88 -4.63 5.20 14.07
N GLY A 89 -3.96 4.28 13.36
CA GLY A 89 -3.88 2.88 13.75
C GLY A 89 -5.18 2.09 13.59
N GLN A 90 -6.21 2.64 12.96
CA GLN A 90 -7.45 1.93 12.68
C GLN A 90 -7.26 0.84 11.62
N HIS A 91 -8.10 -0.20 11.66
CA HIS A 91 -8.11 -1.22 10.63
C HIS A 91 -8.94 -0.76 9.44
N LEU A 92 -8.31 -0.68 8.26
CA LEU A 92 -8.94 -0.35 7.00
C LEU A 92 -9.14 -1.64 6.18
N LYS A 93 -10.28 -1.68 5.49
CA LYS A 93 -10.58 -2.67 4.46
C LYS A 93 -10.68 -1.94 3.13
N LEU A 94 -9.74 -2.20 2.23
CA LEU A 94 -9.73 -1.64 0.89
C LEU A 94 -10.10 -2.75 -0.11
N GLU A 95 -10.95 -2.46 -1.07
CA GLU A 95 -11.50 -3.45 -2.00
C GLU A 95 -11.15 -3.11 -3.45
N GLY A 96 -10.90 -4.15 -4.24
CA GLY A 96 -10.62 -4.04 -5.66
C GLY A 96 -9.16 -3.74 -5.99
N MET A 97 -8.82 -3.96 -7.26
CA MET A 97 -7.46 -3.83 -7.80
C MET A 97 -6.92 -2.40 -7.69
N GLY A 98 -7.79 -1.39 -7.83
CA GLY A 98 -7.42 0.02 -7.71
C GLY A 98 -6.94 0.43 -6.31
N ALA A 99 -7.16 -0.39 -5.29
CA ALA A 99 -6.65 -0.16 -3.94
C ALA A 99 -5.22 -0.67 -3.71
N PHE A 100 -4.62 -1.34 -4.70
CA PHE A 100 -3.34 -2.01 -4.52
C PHE A 100 -2.24 -1.07 -4.05
N ASP A 101 -2.03 0.07 -4.71
CA ASP A 101 -0.95 1.00 -4.35
C ASP A 101 -1.11 1.58 -2.94
N ALA A 102 -2.34 1.87 -2.54
CA ALA A 102 -2.66 2.31 -1.18
C ALA A 102 -2.38 1.22 -0.14
N ALA A 103 -2.70 -0.04 -0.46
CA ALA A 103 -2.40 -1.18 0.40
C ALA A 103 -0.89 -1.44 0.51
N VAL A 104 -0.15 -1.34 -0.60
CA VAL A 104 1.33 -1.44 -0.61
C VAL A 104 1.92 -0.31 0.22
N HIS A 105 1.40 0.92 0.11
CA HIS A 105 1.84 2.04 0.93
C HIS A 105 1.69 1.76 2.43
N CYS A 106 0.50 1.31 2.85
CA CYS A 106 0.25 0.94 4.24
C CYS A 106 1.20 -0.18 4.71
N ALA A 107 1.47 -1.17 3.85
CA ALA A 107 2.41 -2.25 4.14
C ALA A 107 3.85 -1.75 4.29
N SER A 108 4.28 -0.79 3.46
CA SER A 108 5.61 -0.17 3.57
C SER A 108 5.76 0.60 4.87
N VAL A 109 4.76 1.39 5.26
CA VAL A 109 4.80 2.11 6.54
C VAL A 109 4.87 1.13 7.71
N ALA A 110 4.02 0.11 7.74
CA ALA A 110 4.05 -0.92 8.78
C ALA A 110 5.39 -1.69 8.83
N ALA A 111 6.01 -1.96 7.67
CA ALA A 111 7.32 -2.58 7.60
C ALA A 111 8.42 -1.67 8.14
N ALA A 112 8.42 -0.38 7.78
CA ALA A 112 9.37 0.61 8.28
C ALA A 112 9.25 0.78 9.81
N GLU A 113 8.03 0.89 10.34
CA GLU A 113 7.79 0.93 11.79
C GLU A 113 8.36 -0.29 12.51
N ARG A 114 8.15 -1.49 11.94
CA ARG A 114 8.68 -2.72 12.51
C ARG A 114 10.20 -2.71 12.52
N GLN A 115 10.84 -2.27 11.42
CA GLN A 115 12.30 -2.17 11.38
C GLN A 115 12.86 -1.19 12.41
N LEU A 116 12.23 -0.03 12.59
CA LEU A 116 12.63 0.93 13.63
C LEU A 116 12.48 0.35 15.04
N LYS A 117 11.37 -0.31 15.34
CA LYS A 117 11.17 -0.97 16.64
C LYS A 117 12.21 -2.07 16.89
N MET A 118 12.55 -2.85 15.86
CA MET A 118 13.61 -3.88 15.96
C MET A 118 14.98 -3.25 16.22
N ARG A 119 15.31 -2.13 15.57
CA ARG A 119 16.57 -1.38 15.80
C ARG A 119 16.63 -0.79 17.21
N ALA A 120 15.54 -0.23 17.71
CA ALA A 120 15.46 0.38 19.04
C ALA A 120 15.39 -0.66 20.18
N GLY A 121 14.80 -1.83 19.93
CA GLY A 121 14.64 -2.92 20.90
C GLY A 121 15.81 -3.90 20.96
N GLY A 122 16.73 -3.87 19.99
CA GLY A 122 17.91 -4.75 19.91
C GLY A 122 19.08 -4.35 20.82
N LEU A 123 18.93 -3.32 21.65
CA LEU A 123 19.92 -2.91 22.65
C LEU A 123 19.44 -3.27 24.07
N ARG A 124 19.31 -4.56 24.36
CA ARG A 124 19.20 -5.08 25.73
C ARG A 124 19.90 -6.43 25.84
#